data_AF-A0A833GCM1-F1
#
_entry.id   AF-A0A833GCM1-F1
#
_cell.length_a   1.000
_cell.length_b   1.000
_cell.length_c   1.000
_cell.angle_alpha   90.00
_cell.angle_beta   90.00
_cell.angle_gamma   90.00
#
_symmetry.space_group_name_H-M   'P 1'
#
loop_
_entity.id
_entity.type
_entity.pdbx_description
1 polymer ?
#
loop_
_entity_poly.entity_id
_entity_poly.type
_entity_poly.pdbx_seq_one_letter_code
_entity_poly.pdbx_strand_id
1 'polypeptide(L)'
;MEEAARRGQAEASATAATTPPSTATRAEPVSGQGDPGCADPTSVAPPAATGAGTDWVDAVRVECLMNARYHAAREAFLDSVHRWLMFGVIIFGAAAVIDFVADGVKVLKPVFGAAAAIMGALDLTFDLSNRARTHALMKRRYFELLADVAVGRKKRAETESCLHKYAADEEPAFHALICVSWNAAQEMVYGDEAQEYCIPRWDLYRKNVCRFEGRKYSLQRRAV
;
A
#
# COMPACT_ATOMS: atom_id res chain seq x y z
N MET A 1 4.81 -56.79 -42.89
CA MET A 1 3.76 -55.77 -42.74
C MET A 1 3.69 -55.28 -41.29
N GLU A 2 4.65 -55.56 -40.42
CA GLU A 2 5.92 -54.82 -40.20
C GLU A 2 6.30 -53.75 -41.24
N GLU A 3 6.81 -52.63 -40.73
CA GLU A 3 7.45 -51.49 -41.41
C GLU A 3 6.52 -50.37 -41.94
N ALA A 4 6.17 -49.41 -41.07
CA ALA A 4 6.14 -47.96 -41.35
C ALA A 4 5.29 -47.18 -40.31
N ALA A 5 5.87 -46.78 -39.17
CA ALA A 5 5.37 -45.63 -38.39
C ALA A 5 6.29 -45.24 -37.20
N ARG A 6 7.61 -45.44 -37.31
CA ARG A 6 8.61 -44.85 -36.38
C ARG A 6 9.49 -43.88 -37.17
N ARG A 7 9.12 -42.60 -37.21
CA ARG A 7 10.02 -41.47 -37.54
C ARG A 7 9.28 -40.16 -37.26
N GLY A 8 9.77 -39.42 -36.26
CA GLY A 8 9.22 -38.14 -35.83
C GLY A 8 9.96 -37.59 -34.60
N GLN A 9 11.30 -37.60 -34.67
CA GLN A 9 12.20 -36.86 -33.78
C GLN A 9 11.94 -35.35 -33.95
N ALA A 10 11.69 -34.63 -32.86
CA ALA A 10 12.67 -33.81 -32.14
C ALA A 10 13.08 -32.52 -32.89
N GLU A 11 12.36 -31.44 -32.64
CA GLU A 11 12.85 -30.08 -32.83
C GLU A 11 12.77 -29.33 -31.50
N ALA A 12 13.89 -29.38 -30.78
CA ALA A 12 14.19 -28.48 -29.68
C ALA A 12 14.67 -27.15 -30.28
N SER A 13 13.80 -26.14 -30.32
CA SER A 13 14.21 -24.77 -30.62
C SER A 13 14.71 -24.10 -29.34
N ALA A 14 16.03 -23.99 -29.25
CA ALA A 14 16.73 -23.20 -28.26
C ALA A 14 16.62 -21.70 -28.61
N THR A 15 15.80 -20.96 -27.87
CA THR A 15 15.75 -19.50 -27.96
C THR A 15 16.90 -18.92 -27.15
N ALA A 16 17.96 -18.52 -27.84
CA ALA A 16 19.10 -17.83 -27.26
C ALA A 16 18.67 -16.45 -26.72
N ALA A 17 18.82 -16.27 -25.40
CA ALA A 17 18.67 -14.98 -24.73
C ALA A 17 19.84 -14.06 -25.16
N THR A 18 19.52 -13.04 -25.95
CA THR A 18 20.45 -11.93 -26.25
C THR A 18 20.22 -10.83 -25.23
N THR A 19 21.09 -10.76 -24.23
CA THR A 19 21.18 -9.66 -23.25
C THR A 19 21.83 -8.44 -23.92
N PRO A 20 21.17 -7.27 -23.99
CA PRO A 20 21.85 -6.05 -24.41
C PRO A 20 22.77 -5.51 -23.29
N PRO A 21 23.92 -4.91 -23.65
CA PRO A 21 24.87 -4.37 -22.68
C PRO A 21 24.31 -3.15 -21.94
N SER A 22 24.50 -3.19 -20.62
CA SER A 22 24.22 -2.12 -19.65
C SER A 22 25.12 -0.91 -19.92
N THR A 23 24.52 0.20 -20.35
CA THR A 23 25.18 1.50 -20.42
C THR A 23 25.25 2.09 -19.01
N ALA A 24 26.43 2.03 -18.41
CA ALA A 24 26.72 2.66 -17.12
C ALA A 24 26.68 4.18 -17.26
N THR A 25 25.61 4.80 -16.75
CA THR A 25 25.56 6.25 -16.54
C THR A 25 26.44 6.62 -15.35
N ARG A 26 27.56 7.27 -15.66
CA ARG A 26 28.49 7.90 -14.73
C ARG A 26 27.77 9.03 -13.97
N ALA A 27 27.52 8.82 -12.68
CA ALA A 27 27.01 9.88 -11.79
C ALA A 27 28.11 10.90 -11.50
N GLU A 28 27.81 12.18 -11.70
CA GLU A 28 28.64 13.30 -11.25
C GLU A 28 28.52 13.47 -9.72
N PRO A 29 29.60 13.89 -9.03
CA PRO A 29 29.53 14.24 -7.63
C PRO A 29 28.91 15.63 -7.45
N VAL A 30 27.65 15.68 -6.99
CA VAL A 30 27.05 16.91 -6.46
C VAL A 30 27.64 17.16 -5.07
N SER A 31 28.53 18.15 -4.97
CA SER A 31 28.91 18.78 -3.70
C SER A 31 27.79 19.74 -3.29
N GLY A 32 26.90 19.27 -2.42
CA GLY A 32 25.86 20.09 -1.78
C GLY A 32 26.34 20.58 -0.42
N GLN A 33 26.78 21.83 -0.39
CA GLN A 33 27.07 22.62 0.80
C GLN A 33 25.84 22.65 1.74
N GLY A 34 26.05 22.43 3.03
CA GLY A 34 24.98 22.32 4.02
C GLY A 34 24.29 23.66 4.29
N ASP A 35 22.96 23.67 4.15
CA ASP A 35 22.07 24.65 4.75
C ASP A 35 21.60 24.14 6.13
N PRO A 36 21.92 24.84 7.24
CA PRO A 36 21.36 24.53 8.54
C PRO A 36 20.07 25.33 8.72
N GLY A 37 18.93 24.82 8.26
CA GLY A 37 17.68 25.55 8.50
C GLY A 37 16.42 25.16 7.76
N CYS A 38 16.08 23.87 7.69
CA CYS A 38 14.69 23.47 7.50
C CYS A 38 14.40 22.29 8.41
N ALA A 39 13.84 22.56 9.59
CA ALA A 39 13.15 21.56 10.37
C ALA A 39 11.96 21.08 9.54
N ASP A 40 12.00 19.83 9.13
CA ASP A 40 10.97 19.15 8.37
C ASP A 40 9.74 18.93 9.28
N PRO A 41 8.57 19.56 9.04
CA PRO A 41 7.37 19.34 9.85
C PRO A 41 6.69 17.99 9.56
N THR A 42 7.28 17.15 8.73
CA THR A 42 6.60 15.99 8.11
C THR A 42 6.85 14.66 8.81
N SER A 43 7.71 14.61 9.84
CA SER A 43 7.83 13.42 10.69
C SER A 43 6.70 13.41 11.73
N VAL A 44 5.52 12.97 11.31
CA VAL A 44 4.52 12.44 12.26
C VAL A 44 5.04 11.07 12.71
N ALA A 45 6.15 11.07 13.44
CA ALA A 45 6.59 9.91 14.17
C ALA A 45 5.41 9.49 15.07
N PRO A 46 5.00 8.21 15.06
CA PRO A 46 4.03 7.73 16.04
C PRO A 46 4.54 8.14 17.44
N PRO A 47 3.67 8.65 18.33
CA PRO A 47 4.11 9.11 19.63
C PRO A 47 4.85 7.95 20.29
N ALA A 48 6.13 8.18 20.58
CA ALA A 48 6.96 7.25 21.33
C ALA A 48 6.14 6.82 22.54
N ALA A 49 5.90 5.51 22.65
CA ALA A 49 5.09 4.91 23.70
C ALA A 49 5.68 5.28 25.06
N THR A 50 5.21 6.40 25.62
CA THR A 50 5.65 6.93 26.91
C THR A 50 4.65 6.39 27.93
N GLY A 51 4.66 5.08 28.10
CA GLY A 51 3.91 4.34 29.10
C GLY A 51 4.91 3.58 29.97
N ALA A 52 4.78 3.70 31.28
CA ALA A 52 5.68 3.11 32.26
C ALA A 52 5.81 1.59 32.06
N GLY A 53 7.04 1.09 31.90
CA GLY A 53 7.38 -0.33 32.09
C GLY A 53 7.04 -1.32 30.97
N THR A 54 6.68 -0.88 29.76
CA THR A 54 6.44 -1.81 28.64
C THR A 54 7.75 -2.42 28.13
N ASP A 55 7.81 -3.75 28.03
CA ASP A 55 8.89 -4.46 27.34
C ASP A 55 9.08 -3.86 25.94
N TRP A 56 10.33 -3.58 25.55
CA TRP A 56 10.63 -2.99 24.25
C TRP A 56 10.11 -3.87 23.10
N VAL A 57 9.98 -5.17 23.34
CA VAL A 57 9.37 -6.12 22.41
C VAL A 57 7.90 -5.77 22.16
N ASP A 58 7.13 -5.43 23.19
CA ASP A 58 5.71 -5.07 23.03
C ASP A 58 5.54 -3.73 22.32
N ALA A 59 6.41 -2.75 22.59
CA ALA A 59 6.44 -1.50 21.84
C ALA A 59 6.68 -1.75 20.34
N VAL A 60 7.66 -2.58 20.00
CA VAL A 60 7.93 -3.00 18.60
C VAL A 60 6.76 -3.79 18.02
N ARG A 61 6.10 -4.66 18.79
CA ARG A 61 4.92 -5.40 18.32
C ARG A 61 3.80 -4.46 17.91
N VAL A 62 3.49 -3.47 18.76
CA VAL A 62 2.47 -2.46 18.45
C VAL A 62 2.83 -1.69 17.19
N GLU A 63 4.08 -1.23 17.07
CA GLU A 63 4.52 -0.45 15.91
C GLU A 63 4.46 -1.26 14.61
N CYS A 64 4.98 -2.49 14.61
CA CYS A 64 4.90 -3.38 13.45
C CYS A 64 3.46 -3.74 13.09
N LEU A 65 2.60 -4.04 14.07
CA LEU A 65 1.19 -4.38 13.83
C LEU A 65 0.40 -3.18 13.31
N MET A 66 0.63 -1.99 13.87
CA MET A 66 0.02 -0.75 13.42
C MET A 66 0.36 -0.50 11.95
N ASN A 67 1.65 -0.52 11.59
CA ASN A 67 2.09 -0.28 10.23
C ASN A 67 1.58 -1.37 9.27
N ALA A 68 1.67 -2.65 9.64
CA ALA A 68 1.15 -3.74 8.84
C ALA A 68 -0.36 -3.59 8.56
N ARG A 69 -1.17 -3.22 9.57
CA ARG A 69 -2.61 -2.97 9.40
C ARG A 69 -2.89 -1.73 8.56
N TYR A 70 -2.11 -0.67 8.73
CA TYR A 70 -2.20 0.53 7.89
C TYR A 70 -2.00 0.18 6.41
N HIS A 71 -0.92 -0.52 6.08
CA HIS A 71 -0.65 -0.95 4.71
C HIS A 71 -1.70 -1.93 4.18
N ALA A 72 -2.18 -2.87 5.00
CA ALA A 72 -3.27 -3.77 4.60
C ALA A 72 -4.57 -3.02 4.25
N ALA A 73 -4.93 -2.00 5.03
CA ALA A 73 -6.11 -1.19 4.76
C ALA A 73 -5.95 -0.34 3.49
N ARG A 74 -4.76 0.22 3.25
CA ARG A 74 -4.44 0.96 2.02
C ARG A 74 -4.48 0.06 0.78
N GLU A 75 -3.87 -1.12 0.85
CA GLU A 75 -3.92 -2.16 -0.19
C GLU A 75 -5.37 -2.50 -0.54
N ALA A 76 -6.19 -2.84 0.47
CA ALA A 76 -7.59 -3.21 0.25
C ALA A 76 -8.42 -2.06 -0.35
N PHE A 77 -8.18 -0.82 0.08
CA PHE A 77 -8.85 0.35 -0.48
C PHE A 77 -8.47 0.56 -1.96
N LEU A 78 -7.18 0.56 -2.28
CA LEU A 78 -6.70 0.78 -3.66
C LEU A 78 -7.14 -0.34 -4.61
N ASP A 79 -7.05 -1.60 -4.18
CA ASP A 79 -7.55 -2.75 -4.94
C ASP A 79 -9.07 -2.65 -5.18
N SER A 80 -9.83 -2.22 -4.17
CA SER A 80 -11.28 -1.99 -4.33
C SER A 80 -11.58 -0.90 -5.35
N VAL A 81 -10.88 0.25 -5.28
CA VAL A 81 -11.08 1.35 -6.23
C VAL A 81 -10.72 0.92 -7.65
N HIS A 82 -9.59 0.23 -7.83
CA HIS A 82 -9.18 -0.32 -9.12
C HIS A 82 -10.27 -1.22 -9.72
N ARG A 83 -10.80 -2.18 -8.93
CA ARG A 83 -11.89 -3.07 -9.37
C ARG A 83 -13.16 -2.32 -9.74
N TRP A 84 -13.53 -1.29 -8.98
CA TRP A 84 -14.70 -0.45 -9.30
C TRP A 84 -14.52 0.35 -10.58
N LEU A 85 -13.31 0.88 -10.84
CA LEU A 85 -13.01 1.56 -12.10
C LEU A 85 -13.06 0.59 -13.28
N MET A 86 -12.44 -0.59 -13.19
CA MET A 86 -12.51 -1.63 -14.23
C MET A 86 -13.94 -2.09 -14.50
N PHE A 87 -14.73 -2.29 -13.44
CA PHE A 87 -16.15 -2.61 -13.56
C PHE A 87 -16.92 -1.49 -14.28
N GLY A 88 -16.66 -0.24 -13.94
CA GLY A 88 -17.22 0.93 -14.63
C GLY A 88 -16.86 0.95 -16.11
N VAL A 89 -15.59 0.74 -16.46
CA VAL A 89 -15.13 0.63 -17.85
C VAL A 89 -15.91 -0.42 -18.62
N ILE A 90 -16.13 -1.61 -18.03
CA ILE A 90 -16.86 -2.70 -18.67
C ILE A 90 -18.33 -2.32 -18.89
N ILE A 91 -19.01 -1.78 -17.87
CA ILE A 91 -20.42 -1.39 -17.97
C ILE A 91 -20.61 -0.28 -19.00
N PHE A 92 -19.87 0.81 -18.89
CA PHE A 92 -20.00 1.95 -19.78
C PHE A 92 -19.53 1.62 -21.19
N GLY A 93 -18.48 0.79 -21.31
CA GLY A 93 -18.02 0.24 -22.58
C GLY A 93 -19.11 -0.58 -23.25
N ALA A 94 -19.73 -1.52 -22.54
CA ALA A 94 -20.84 -2.33 -23.06
C ALA A 94 -22.05 -1.47 -23.46
N ALA A 95 -22.46 -0.53 -22.59
CA ALA A 95 -23.57 0.38 -22.85
C ALA A 95 -23.35 1.23 -24.11
N ALA A 96 -22.11 1.63 -24.40
CA ALA A 96 -21.78 2.36 -25.63
C ALA A 96 -21.95 1.53 -26.91
N VAL A 97 -22.06 0.19 -26.83
CA VAL A 97 -22.22 -0.70 -27.99
C VAL A 97 -23.65 -1.24 -28.15
N ILE A 98 -24.51 -1.16 -27.12
CA ILE A 98 -25.88 -1.72 -27.16
C ILE A 98 -26.73 -1.13 -28.29
N ASP A 99 -26.56 0.15 -28.63
CA ASP A 99 -27.31 0.81 -29.70
C ASP A 99 -26.93 0.35 -31.12
N PHE A 100 -25.95 -0.55 -31.29
CA PHE A 100 -25.81 -1.28 -32.56
C PHE A 100 -26.95 -2.30 -32.78
N VAL A 101 -27.73 -2.61 -31.74
CA VAL A 101 -28.82 -3.60 -31.76
C VAL A 101 -30.22 -2.95 -31.66
N ALA A 102 -30.32 -1.71 -31.16
CA ALA A 102 -31.61 -1.01 -30.99
C ALA A 102 -31.50 0.49 -31.36
N ASP A 103 -32.49 1.02 -32.08
CA ASP A 103 -32.56 2.41 -32.59
C ASP A 103 -32.78 3.50 -31.50
N GLY A 104 -32.38 3.23 -30.25
CA GLY A 104 -32.61 4.10 -29.10
C GLY A 104 -31.52 5.16 -28.87
N VAL A 105 -31.93 6.42 -28.67
CA VAL A 105 -31.21 7.55 -28.06
C VAL A 105 -29.72 7.75 -28.46
N LYS A 106 -29.51 8.22 -29.70
CA LYS A 106 -28.20 8.53 -30.30
C LYS A 106 -27.25 9.44 -29.49
N VAL A 107 -27.76 10.21 -28.53
CA VAL A 107 -26.98 11.19 -27.73
C VAL A 107 -26.26 10.55 -26.54
N LEU A 108 -26.75 9.43 -26.00
CA LEU A 108 -26.18 8.80 -24.80
C LEU A 108 -24.93 7.96 -25.11
N LYS A 109 -24.83 7.41 -26.32
CA LYS A 109 -23.69 6.62 -26.78
C LYS A 109 -22.32 7.28 -26.60
N PRO A 110 -22.07 8.51 -27.11
CA PRO A 110 -20.77 9.15 -26.92
C PRO A 110 -20.46 9.43 -25.45
N VAL A 111 -21.49 9.67 -24.62
CA VAL A 111 -21.33 9.90 -23.17
C VAL A 111 -20.84 8.65 -22.47
N PHE A 112 -21.42 7.48 -22.76
CA PHE A 112 -20.96 6.21 -22.18
C PHE A 112 -19.56 5.83 -22.65
N GLY A 113 -19.25 6.00 -23.94
CA GLY A 113 -17.89 5.77 -24.45
C GLY A 113 -16.86 6.68 -23.77
N ALA A 114 -17.17 7.97 -23.62
CA ALA A 114 -16.30 8.92 -22.92
C ALA A 114 -16.15 8.58 -21.44
N ALA A 115 -17.23 8.18 -20.75
CA ALA A 115 -17.17 7.77 -19.35
C ALA A 115 -16.26 6.54 -19.15
N ALA A 116 -16.38 5.52 -20.00
CA ALA A 116 -15.50 4.35 -19.97
C ALA A 116 -14.03 4.75 -20.18
N ALA A 117 -13.76 5.61 -21.17
CA ALA A 117 -12.40 6.09 -21.45
C ALA A 117 -11.79 6.87 -20.27
N ILE A 118 -12.58 7.76 -19.63
CA ILE A 118 -12.14 8.52 -18.46
C ILE A 118 -11.82 7.58 -17.29
N MET A 119 -12.67 6.60 -17.01
CA MET A 119 -12.43 5.65 -15.91
C MET A 119 -11.16 4.82 -16.12
N GLY A 120 -10.94 4.32 -17.34
CA GLY A 120 -9.71 3.61 -17.69
C GLY A 120 -8.47 4.51 -17.60
N ALA A 121 -8.58 5.76 -18.05
CA ALA A 121 -7.50 6.73 -17.94
C ALA A 121 -7.17 7.09 -16.49
N LEU A 122 -8.17 7.24 -15.61
CA LEU A 122 -7.96 7.51 -14.18
C LEU A 122 -7.25 6.33 -13.50
N ASP A 123 -7.67 5.09 -13.79
CA ASP A 123 -7.03 3.90 -13.23
C ASP A 123 -5.55 3.80 -13.62
N LEU A 124 -5.26 4.02 -14.91
CA LEU A 124 -3.90 4.02 -15.45
C LEU A 124 -3.05 5.17 -14.89
N THR A 125 -3.61 6.37 -14.81
CA THR A 125 -2.89 7.58 -14.37
C THR A 125 -2.50 7.51 -12.90
N PHE A 126 -3.37 6.97 -12.05
CA PHE A 126 -3.09 6.83 -10.62
C PHE A 126 -2.36 5.54 -10.25
N ASP A 127 -2.16 4.64 -11.21
CA ASP A 127 -1.42 3.39 -11.07
C ASP A 127 -1.86 2.58 -9.83
N LEU A 128 -3.19 2.48 -9.64
CA LEU A 128 -3.79 1.99 -8.39
C LEU A 128 -3.36 0.55 -8.06
N SER A 129 -3.25 -0.31 -9.07
CA SER A 129 -2.86 -1.71 -8.92
C SER A 129 -1.41 -1.85 -8.42
N ASN A 130 -0.49 -1.09 -9.00
CA ASN A 130 0.91 -1.12 -8.57
C ASN A 130 1.08 -0.54 -7.17
N ARG A 131 0.39 0.56 -6.85
CA ARG A 131 0.39 1.13 -5.49
C ARG A 131 -0.17 0.16 -4.45
N ALA A 132 -1.25 -0.55 -4.77
CA ALA A 132 -1.77 -1.61 -3.90
C ALA A 132 -0.72 -2.70 -3.63
N ARG A 133 0.03 -3.11 -4.67
CA ARG A 133 1.14 -4.06 -4.54
C ARG A 133 2.27 -3.53 -3.65
N THR A 134 2.64 -2.25 -3.77
CA THR A 134 3.64 -1.62 -2.90
C THR A 134 3.22 -1.69 -1.43
N HIS A 135 1.95 -1.39 -1.12
CA HIS A 135 1.42 -1.55 0.23
C HIS A 135 1.43 -3.03 0.69
N ALA A 136 1.11 -3.99 -0.18
CA ALA A 136 1.17 -5.41 0.14
C ALA A 136 2.60 -5.86 0.52
N LEU A 137 3.62 -5.35 -0.18
CA LEU A 137 5.03 -5.61 0.11
C LEU A 137 5.46 -5.01 1.46
N MET A 138 5.05 -3.77 1.76
CA MET A 138 5.35 -3.15 3.06
C MET A 138 4.71 -3.89 4.23
N LYS A 139 3.42 -4.24 4.10
CA LYS A 139 2.71 -5.10 5.07
C LYS A 139 3.51 -6.36 5.38
N ARG A 140 4.02 -7.03 4.34
CA ARG A 140 4.84 -8.24 4.49
C ARG A 140 6.14 -7.98 5.24
N ARG A 141 6.87 -6.91 4.90
CA ARG A 141 8.14 -6.52 5.57
C ARG A 141 7.96 -6.29 7.07
N TYR A 142 6.84 -5.68 7.48
CA TYR A 142 6.52 -5.48 8.90
C TYR A 142 6.23 -6.79 9.63
N PHE A 143 5.49 -7.73 9.02
CA PHE A 143 5.27 -9.04 9.61
C PHE A 143 6.54 -9.90 9.68
N GLU A 144 7.42 -9.81 8.67
CA GLU A 144 8.73 -10.47 8.70
C GLU A 144 9.61 -9.93 9.83
N LEU A 145 9.65 -8.59 10.01
CA LEU A 145 10.38 -7.96 11.12
C LEU A 145 9.80 -8.39 12.48
N LEU A 146 8.47 -8.43 12.61
CA LEU A 146 7.79 -8.88 13.81
C LEU A 146 8.14 -10.34 14.16
N ALA A 147 8.17 -11.22 13.17
CA ALA A 147 8.55 -12.63 13.35
C ALA A 147 10.02 -12.76 13.78
N ASP A 148 10.94 -12.01 13.16
CA ASP A 148 12.36 -12.00 13.51
C ASP A 148 12.59 -11.54 14.96
N VAL A 149 11.85 -10.53 15.42
CA VAL A 149 11.93 -10.06 16.81
C VAL A 149 11.34 -11.10 17.77
N ALA A 150 10.21 -11.72 17.42
CA ALA A 150 9.56 -12.71 18.28
C ALA A 150 10.43 -13.95 18.56
N VAL A 151 11.27 -14.37 17.60
CA VAL A 151 12.22 -15.48 17.78
C VAL A 151 13.59 -15.04 18.30
N GLY A 152 13.77 -13.76 18.60
CA GLY A 152 15.04 -13.20 19.09
C GLY A 152 16.15 -13.13 18.04
N ARG A 153 15.81 -13.21 16.74
CA ARG A 153 16.80 -13.13 15.64
C ARG A 153 17.37 -11.73 15.49
N LYS A 154 16.57 -10.69 15.75
CA LYS A 154 16.98 -9.28 15.69
C LYS A 154 17.00 -8.65 17.08
N LYS A 155 18.08 -7.93 17.37
CA LYS A 155 18.20 -7.13 18.59
C LYS A 155 17.56 -5.76 18.39
N ARG A 156 17.28 -5.05 19.50
CA ARG A 156 16.65 -3.72 19.51
C ARG A 156 17.25 -2.74 18.48
N ALA A 157 18.57 -2.53 18.48
CA ALA A 157 19.21 -1.57 17.57
C ALA A 157 19.06 -1.94 16.08
N GLU A 158 19.05 -3.25 15.76
CA GLU A 158 18.84 -3.73 14.39
C GLU A 158 17.39 -3.52 13.96
N THR A 159 16.44 -3.75 14.87
CA THR A 159 15.01 -3.51 14.66
C THR A 159 14.74 -2.03 14.42
N GLU A 160 15.28 -1.14 15.24
CA GLU A 160 15.15 0.32 15.07
C GLU A 160 15.70 0.76 13.70
N SER A 161 16.88 0.26 13.31
CA SER A 161 17.45 0.51 11.98
C SER A 161 16.54 -0.01 10.84
N CYS A 162 15.91 -1.19 10.99
CA CYS A 162 14.95 -1.70 10.01
C CYS A 162 13.70 -0.80 9.91
N LEU A 163 13.14 -0.38 11.04
CA LEU A 163 11.97 0.51 11.07
C LEU A 163 12.26 1.85 10.39
N HIS A 164 13.42 2.46 10.64
CA HIS A 164 13.82 3.70 9.96
C HIS A 164 13.97 3.52 8.45
N LYS A 165 14.49 2.39 7.99
CA LYS A 165 14.56 2.08 6.54
C LYS A 165 13.18 1.92 5.94
N TYR A 166 12.26 1.27 6.63
CA TYR A 166 10.89 1.10 6.15
C TYR A 166 10.17 2.44 6.08
N ALA A 167 10.30 3.27 7.12
CA ALA A 167 9.73 4.63 7.15
C ALA A 167 10.26 5.53 6.02
N ALA A 168 11.52 5.35 5.60
CA ALA A 168 12.09 6.10 4.48
C ALA A 168 11.46 5.73 3.12
N ASP A 169 10.98 4.50 2.97
CA ASP A 169 10.32 4.02 1.75
C ASP A 169 8.80 4.30 1.73
N GLU A 170 8.22 4.87 2.81
CA GLU A 170 6.78 5.02 2.95
C GLU A 170 6.20 6.22 2.20
N GLU A 171 5.04 6.01 1.57
CA GLU A 171 4.24 7.10 1.05
C GLU A 171 3.66 7.96 2.20
N PRO A 172 3.35 9.25 1.96
CA PRO A 172 2.77 10.12 2.98
C PRO A 172 1.54 9.52 3.65
N ALA A 173 1.55 9.53 4.97
CA ALA A 173 0.60 8.76 5.73
C ALA A 173 -0.76 9.43 5.93
N PHE A 174 -1.81 8.61 6.04
CA PHE A 174 -3.17 9.07 6.35
C PHE A 174 -3.38 9.02 7.86
N HIS A 175 -3.38 10.18 8.52
CA HIS A 175 -3.32 10.27 9.98
C HIS A 175 -4.48 9.56 10.68
N ALA A 176 -5.72 9.79 10.23
CA ALA A 176 -6.89 9.10 10.77
C ALA A 176 -6.80 7.57 10.61
N LEU A 177 -6.22 7.09 9.50
CA LEU A 177 -6.06 5.66 9.27
C LEU A 177 -4.96 5.06 10.15
N ILE A 178 -3.85 5.78 10.38
CA ILE A 178 -2.83 5.39 11.35
C ILE A 178 -3.46 5.24 12.73
N CYS A 179 -4.24 6.22 13.20
CA CYS A 179 -4.87 6.15 14.52
C CYS A 179 -5.81 4.94 14.65
N VAL A 180 -6.60 4.63 13.61
CA VAL A 180 -7.42 3.40 13.60
C VAL A 180 -6.55 2.14 13.68
N SER A 181 -5.47 2.08 12.90
CA SER A 181 -4.55 0.94 12.93
C SER A 181 -3.83 0.80 14.26
N TRP A 182 -3.50 1.91 14.90
CA TRP A 182 -2.86 1.95 16.22
C TRP A 182 -3.81 1.44 17.30
N ASN A 183 -5.07 1.89 17.32
CA ASN A 183 -6.08 1.38 18.25
C ASN A 183 -6.21 -0.15 18.15
N ALA A 184 -6.26 -0.67 16.92
CA ALA A 184 -6.35 -2.11 16.70
C ALA A 184 -5.06 -2.85 17.12
N ALA A 185 -3.89 -2.27 16.91
CA ALA A 185 -2.62 -2.85 17.35
C ALA A 185 -2.49 -2.85 18.87
N GLN A 186 -2.91 -1.77 19.53
CA GLN A 186 -2.97 -1.65 20.99
C GLN A 186 -3.90 -2.70 21.60
N GLU A 187 -5.10 -2.85 21.05
CA GLU A 187 -6.06 -3.90 21.45
C GLU A 187 -5.45 -5.30 21.31
N MET A 188 -4.70 -5.57 20.24
CA MET A 188 -4.08 -6.88 20.01
C MET A 188 -2.95 -7.20 20.99
N VAL A 189 -2.21 -6.20 21.46
CA VAL A 189 -1.04 -6.41 22.33
C VAL A 189 -1.40 -6.33 23.81
N TYR A 190 -2.24 -5.36 24.20
CA TYR A 190 -2.53 -5.08 25.61
C TYR A 190 -3.97 -5.44 26.04
N GLY A 191 -4.85 -5.83 25.12
CA GLY A 191 -6.22 -6.24 25.45
C GLY A 191 -7.00 -5.14 26.18
N ASP A 192 -7.43 -5.42 27.41
CA ASP A 192 -8.24 -4.52 28.23
C ASP A 192 -7.46 -3.28 28.72
N GLU A 193 -6.12 -3.35 28.76
CA GLU A 193 -5.26 -2.22 29.12
C GLU A 193 -4.95 -1.31 27.92
N ALA A 194 -5.51 -1.61 26.75
CA ALA A 194 -5.27 -0.85 25.54
C ALA A 194 -5.73 0.60 25.65
N GLN A 195 -4.93 1.47 25.07
CA GLN A 195 -5.27 2.86 24.82
C GLN A 195 -5.85 3.01 23.42
N GLU A 196 -6.75 3.97 23.24
CA GLU A 196 -7.38 4.24 21.95
C GLU A 196 -7.51 5.74 21.68
N TYR A 197 -7.32 6.11 20.41
CA TYR A 197 -7.68 7.42 19.90
C TYR A 197 -9.19 7.49 19.66
N CYS A 198 -9.83 8.52 20.22
CA CYS A 198 -11.21 8.85 19.88
C CYS A 198 -11.22 9.58 18.53
N ILE A 199 -11.70 8.90 17.49
CA ILE A 199 -11.73 9.42 16.11
C ILE A 199 -13.18 9.76 15.73
N PRO A 200 -13.47 11.01 15.32
CA PRO A 200 -14.80 11.39 14.87
C PRO A 200 -15.30 10.51 13.71
N ARG A 201 -16.60 10.18 13.69
CA ARG A 201 -17.20 9.34 12.64
C ARG A 201 -16.97 9.85 11.23
N TRP A 202 -16.94 11.18 11.06
CA TRP A 202 -16.69 11.81 9.76
C TRP A 202 -15.27 11.55 9.24
N ASP A 203 -14.29 11.54 10.14
CA ASP A 203 -12.89 11.26 9.80
C ASP A 203 -12.72 9.78 9.47
N LEU A 204 -13.43 8.90 10.18
CA LEU A 204 -13.45 7.46 9.89
C LEU A 204 -14.00 7.17 8.48
N TYR A 205 -15.02 7.89 8.04
CA TYR A 205 -15.57 7.74 6.68
C TYR A 205 -14.58 8.18 5.61
N ARG A 206 -13.85 9.27 5.85
CA ARG A 206 -12.92 9.88 4.87
C ARG A 206 -11.46 9.46 5.02
N LYS A 207 -11.13 8.56 5.97
CA LYS A 207 -9.76 8.20 6.34
C LYS A 207 -8.87 7.70 5.19
N ASN A 208 -9.46 7.17 4.12
CA ASN A 208 -8.72 6.67 2.96
C ASN A 208 -8.50 7.72 1.85
N VAL A 209 -9.21 8.84 1.91
CA VAL A 209 -9.21 9.88 0.87
C VAL A 209 -8.61 11.18 1.39
N CYS A 210 -8.75 11.47 2.68
CA CYS A 210 -8.23 12.69 3.29
C CYS A 210 -7.16 12.35 4.32
N ARG A 211 -6.00 13.02 4.23
CA ARG A 211 -4.87 12.74 5.13
C ARG A 211 -5.07 13.24 6.56
N PHE A 212 -5.83 14.32 6.74
CA PHE A 212 -6.05 14.98 8.03
C PHE A 212 -4.74 15.39 8.74
N GLU A 213 -3.76 15.88 7.97
CA GLU A 213 -2.48 16.37 8.50
C GLU A 213 -2.71 17.45 9.55
N GLY A 214 -1.98 17.35 10.68
CA GLY A 214 -2.06 18.30 11.81
C GLY A 214 -3.28 18.16 12.72
N ARG A 215 -4.25 17.29 12.41
CA ARG A 215 -5.40 17.06 13.27
C ARG A 215 -4.99 16.26 14.50
N LYS A 216 -5.40 16.69 15.70
CA LYS A 216 -5.10 16.01 16.95
C LYS A 216 -6.32 15.19 17.38
N TYR A 217 -6.10 13.92 17.70
CA TYR A 217 -7.11 13.04 18.29
C TYR A 217 -6.80 12.84 19.77
N SER A 218 -7.83 12.86 20.61
CA SER A 218 -7.66 12.65 22.05
C SER A 218 -7.41 11.18 22.34
N LEU A 219 -6.34 10.90 23.09
CA LEU A 219 -6.05 9.58 23.60
C LEU A 219 -6.89 9.30 24.85
N GLN A 220 -7.52 8.14 24.92
CA GLN A 220 -8.35 7.70 26.03
C GLN A 220 -7.99 6.27 26.40
N ARG A 221 -8.17 5.90 27.67
CA ARG A 221 -8.13 4.49 28.07
C ARG A 221 -9.45 3.86 27.62
N ARG A 222 -9.39 2.69 27.02
CA ARG A 222 -10.61 1.98 26.61
C ARG A 222 -11.49 1.71 27.83
N ALA A 223 -12.76 2.08 27.74
CA ALA A 223 -13.75 1.68 28.73
C ALA A 223 -14.16 0.24 28.43
N VAL A 224 -13.98 -0.65 29.42
CA VAL A 224 -14.43 -2.05 29.38
C VAL A 224 -15.94 -2.12 29.52
#